data_AF-A0A9P7U351-F1
#
_entry.id   AF-A0A9P7U351-F1
#
_cell.length_a   1.000
_cell.length_b   1.000
_cell.length_c   1.000
_cell.angle_alpha   90.00
_cell.angle_beta   90.00
_cell.angle_gamma   90.00
#
_symmetry.space_group_name_H-M   'P 1'
#
loop_
_entity.id
_entity.type
_entity.pdbx_description
1 polymer ?
#
loop_
_entity_poly.entity_id
_entity_poly.type
_entity_poly.pdbx_seq_one_letter_code
_entity_poly.pdbx_strand_id
1 'polypeptide(L)'
;MEYHELDPNGDIILTLRPQNLQPFPGATEAANSQLFGRGDLDSARFRLSSKHLIRASPVFRAMITGPWKESLAFDAAPVAKHSAGIPDEDALPEITATEWDKETFLLLLEILHGRYKPLKDPLPDVDACMLVKMCVMVDYYQCHKAVKGFVDAWIKCIIDTVPLSYG
;
A
#
# COMPACT_ATOMS: atom_id res chain seq x y z
N MET A 1 -15.89 2.65 0.98
CA MET A 1 -14.61 2.37 0.32
C MET A 1 -14.00 3.70 -0.05
N GLU A 2 -12.88 4.06 0.57
CA GLU A 2 -12.22 5.35 0.34
C GLU A 2 -11.54 5.34 -1.03
N TYR A 3 -11.51 6.49 -1.72
CA TYR A 3 -10.90 6.62 -3.04
C TYR A 3 -9.78 7.63 -3.01
N HIS A 4 -8.59 7.20 -3.44
CA HIS A 4 -7.36 7.98 -3.45
C HIS A 4 -6.87 8.14 -4.89
N GLU A 5 -6.79 9.38 -5.36
CA GLU A 5 -6.29 9.68 -6.71
C GLU A 5 -4.81 10.07 -6.68
N LEU A 6 -3.94 9.09 -6.90
CA LEU A 6 -2.49 9.27 -6.93
C LEU A 6 -1.96 9.57 -8.33
N ASP A 7 -2.75 9.37 -9.38
CA ASP A 7 -2.44 9.83 -10.72
C ASP A 7 -3.74 10.19 -11.49
N PRO A 8 -3.99 11.48 -11.81
CA PRO A 8 -5.10 11.92 -12.63
C PRO A 8 -5.12 11.32 -14.04
N ASN A 9 -3.94 10.93 -14.55
CA ASN A 9 -3.80 10.21 -15.81
C ASN A 9 -3.58 8.71 -15.57
N GLY A 10 -3.92 8.23 -14.37
CA GLY A 10 -3.76 6.84 -13.99
C GLY A 10 -4.62 5.93 -14.86
N ASP A 11 -3.98 4.85 -15.31
CA ASP A 11 -4.50 3.84 -16.23
C ASP A 11 -4.78 2.50 -15.54
N ILE A 12 -4.72 2.45 -14.20
CA ILE A 12 -5.06 1.26 -13.42
C ILE A 12 -5.70 1.66 -12.08
N ILE A 13 -6.64 0.83 -11.62
CA ILE A 13 -7.21 0.90 -10.28
C ILE A 13 -6.63 -0.23 -9.43
N LEU A 14 -6.17 0.09 -8.22
CA LEU A 14 -5.79 -0.91 -7.22
C LEU A 14 -6.79 -0.86 -6.08
N THR A 15 -7.42 -1.99 -5.81
CA THR A 15 -8.36 -2.18 -4.70
C THR A 15 -7.65 -2.89 -3.55
N LEU A 16 -7.48 -2.19 -2.43
CA LEU A 16 -7.06 -2.78 -1.17
C LEU A 16 -8.29 -3.37 -0.48
N ARG A 17 -8.28 -4.68 -0.30
CA ARG A 17 -9.29 -5.43 0.44
C ARG A 17 -8.88 -5.53 1.91
N PRO A 18 -9.86 -5.61 2.84
CA PRO A 18 -9.59 -5.69 4.27
C PRO A 18 -8.65 -6.85 4.60
N GLN A 19 -7.75 -6.61 5.54
CA GLN A 19 -6.80 -7.63 5.99
C GLN A 19 -7.55 -8.79 6.62
N ASN A 20 -7.25 -10.01 6.18
CA ASN A 20 -7.61 -11.24 6.89
C ASN A 20 -6.34 -11.80 7.56
N LEU A 21 -5.59 -10.91 8.22
CA LEU A 21 -4.20 -11.18 8.64
C LEU A 21 -4.15 -12.15 9.81
N GLN A 22 -3.30 -13.16 9.69
CA GLN A 22 -2.90 -14.00 10.81
C GLN A 22 -1.84 -13.26 11.65
N PRO A 23 -1.80 -13.48 12.98
CA PRO A 23 -0.83 -12.87 13.87
C PRO A 23 0.62 -13.15 13.41
N PHE A 24 1.54 -12.18 13.58
CA PHE A 24 2.95 -12.42 13.29
C PHE A 24 3.47 -13.56 14.20
N PRO A 25 4.08 -14.62 13.63
CA PRO A 25 4.60 -15.73 14.41
C PRO A 25 5.68 -15.25 15.39
N GLY A 26 5.47 -15.47 16.69
CA GLY A 26 6.41 -15.09 17.75
C GLY A 26 6.23 -13.67 18.34
N ALA A 27 5.29 -12.87 17.82
CA ALA A 27 4.89 -11.61 18.43
C ALA A 27 3.80 -11.83 19.50
N THR A 28 3.79 -11.03 20.56
CA THR A 28 2.73 -11.09 21.59
C THR A 28 1.39 -10.62 21.02
N GLU A 29 0.28 -11.03 21.61
CA GLU A 29 -1.05 -10.53 21.22
C GLU A 29 -1.13 -9.00 21.29
N ALA A 30 -0.54 -8.38 22.32
CA ALA A 30 -0.47 -6.92 22.44
C ALA A 30 0.34 -6.28 21.30
N ALA A 31 1.47 -6.87 20.92
CA ALA A 31 2.27 -6.39 19.79
C ALA A 31 1.52 -6.58 18.47
N ASN A 32 0.84 -7.71 18.28
CA ASN A 32 -0.02 -7.95 17.12
C ASN A 32 -1.21 -6.98 17.08
N SER A 33 -1.83 -6.66 18.21
CA SER A 33 -2.89 -5.65 18.27
C SER A 33 -2.38 -4.24 18.05
N GLN A 34 -1.14 -3.91 18.43
CA GLN A 34 -0.55 -2.61 18.12
C GLN A 34 -0.11 -2.50 16.66
N LEU A 35 0.44 -3.58 16.09
CA LEU A 35 0.86 -3.65 14.69
C LEU A 35 -0.35 -3.77 13.75
N PHE A 36 -1.36 -4.56 14.09
CA PHE A 36 -2.46 -4.91 13.17
C PHE A 36 -3.84 -4.48 13.68
N GLY A 37 -3.97 -4.01 14.92
CA GLY A 37 -5.26 -3.74 15.59
C GLY A 37 -5.72 -2.29 15.60
N ARG A 38 -5.25 -1.44 14.67
CA ARG A 38 -5.79 -0.07 14.51
C ARG A 38 -6.40 0.23 13.13
N GLY A 39 -6.18 -0.65 12.14
CA GLY A 39 -6.63 -0.48 10.75
C GLY A 39 -7.81 -1.37 10.38
N ASP A 40 -8.83 -1.38 11.24
CA ASP A 40 -10.00 -2.25 11.11
C ASP A 40 -10.71 -2.00 9.76
N LEU A 41 -10.66 -2.99 8.86
CA LEU A 41 -11.60 -3.22 7.75
C LEU A 41 -11.72 -2.17 6.62
N ASP A 42 -10.89 -1.14 6.56
CA ASP A 42 -11.03 -0.09 5.55
C ASP A 42 -10.53 -0.53 4.16
N SER A 43 -11.48 -1.01 3.36
CA SER A 43 -11.29 -1.13 1.91
C SER A 43 -11.02 0.24 1.28
N ALA A 44 -10.00 0.31 0.42
CA ALA A 44 -9.62 1.53 -0.29
C ALA A 44 -9.36 1.24 -1.78
N ARG A 45 -9.65 2.21 -2.64
CA ARG A 45 -9.34 2.20 -4.08
C ARG A 45 -8.34 3.28 -4.38
N PHE A 46 -7.34 2.94 -5.18
CA PHE A 46 -6.27 3.85 -5.57
C PHE A 46 -6.25 3.93 -7.09
N ARG A 47 -6.32 5.15 -7.65
CA ARG A 47 -6.04 5.38 -9.06
C ARG A 47 -4.57 5.68 -9.26
N LEU A 48 -3.93 4.81 -10.03
CA LEU A 48 -2.48 4.73 -10.15
C LEU A 48 -2.10 4.70 -11.64
N SER A 49 -0.82 4.96 -11.89
CA SER A 49 -0.21 4.75 -13.20
C SER A 49 0.61 3.46 -13.22
N SER A 50 0.23 2.57 -14.13
CA SER A 50 0.89 1.30 -14.40
C SER A 50 2.39 1.48 -14.67
N LYS A 51 2.76 2.52 -15.42
CA LYS A 51 4.15 2.82 -15.79
C LYS A 51 5.02 3.08 -14.56
N HIS A 52 4.52 3.85 -13.59
CA HIS A 52 5.22 4.13 -12.35
C HIS A 52 5.43 2.85 -11.53
N LEU A 53 4.37 2.06 -11.37
CA LEU A 53 4.42 0.80 -10.61
C LEU A 53 5.33 -0.24 -11.27
N ILE A 54 5.17 -0.49 -12.58
CA ILE A 54 5.99 -1.41 -13.38
C ILE A 54 7.47 -1.04 -13.27
N ARG A 55 7.79 0.25 -13.32
CA ARG A 55 9.18 0.73 -13.25
C ARG A 55 9.77 0.52 -11.86
N ALA A 56 8.99 0.71 -10.81
CA ALA A 56 9.50 0.67 -9.45
C ALA A 56 9.54 -0.74 -8.82
N SER A 57 8.69 -1.65 -9.29
CA SER A 57 8.53 -2.98 -8.70
C SER A 57 8.42 -4.08 -9.77
N PRO A 58 9.24 -5.14 -9.70
CA PRO A 58 9.06 -6.32 -10.55
C PRO A 58 7.77 -7.09 -10.21
N VAL A 59 7.29 -7.02 -8.97
CA VAL A 59 6.05 -7.66 -8.55
C VAL A 59 4.83 -6.96 -9.13
N PHE A 60 4.76 -5.62 -9.05
CA PHE A 60 3.69 -4.88 -9.73
C PHE A 60 3.77 -5.07 -11.25
N ARG A 61 4.98 -5.16 -11.83
CA ARG A 61 5.14 -5.52 -13.24
C ARG A 61 4.50 -6.87 -13.54
N ALA A 62 4.83 -7.92 -12.78
CA ALA A 62 4.25 -9.23 -12.97
C ALA A 62 2.72 -9.24 -12.78
N MET A 63 2.19 -8.50 -11.80
CA MET A 63 0.75 -8.36 -11.57
C MET A 63 0.02 -7.68 -12.75
N ILE A 64 0.65 -6.67 -13.36
CA ILE A 64 0.01 -5.85 -14.41
C ILE A 64 0.20 -6.47 -15.81
N THR A 65 1.38 -7.02 -16.09
CA THR A 65 1.74 -7.54 -17.42
C THR A 65 1.69 -9.05 -17.52
N GLY A 66 1.54 -9.77 -16.41
CA GLY A 66 1.56 -11.22 -16.37
C GLY A 66 0.24 -11.86 -16.80
N PRO A 67 0.23 -13.19 -17.02
CA PRO A 67 -0.97 -13.96 -17.36
C PRO A 67 -2.01 -14.03 -16.22
N TRP A 68 -1.67 -13.52 -15.03
CA TRP A 68 -2.53 -13.42 -13.85
C TRP A 68 -3.73 -12.46 -14.01
N LYS A 69 -3.89 -11.87 -15.20
CA LYS A 69 -5.02 -11.02 -15.58
C LYS A 69 -6.38 -11.71 -15.47
N GLU A 70 -6.43 -13.06 -15.48
CA GLU A 70 -7.67 -13.84 -15.46
C GLU A 70 -8.06 -14.42 -14.10
N SER A 71 -7.11 -14.61 -13.17
CA SER A 71 -7.40 -15.23 -11.85
C SER A 71 -7.96 -14.27 -10.81
N LEU A 72 -7.97 -12.96 -11.07
CA LEU A 72 -8.58 -11.94 -10.21
C LEU A 72 -10.12 -11.90 -10.28
N ALA A 73 -10.73 -12.62 -11.24
CA ALA A 73 -12.17 -12.72 -11.40
C ALA A 73 -12.82 -13.83 -10.54
N PHE A 74 -12.05 -14.69 -9.86
CA PHE A 74 -12.59 -15.93 -9.30
C PHE A 74 -13.09 -15.88 -7.84
N ASP A 75 -12.86 -14.79 -7.10
CA ASP A 75 -13.41 -14.64 -5.74
C ASP A 75 -14.27 -13.37 -5.56
N ALA A 76 -14.65 -12.72 -6.67
CA ALA A 76 -15.74 -11.77 -6.63
C ALA A 76 -17.07 -12.53 -6.61
N ALA A 77 -17.58 -12.79 -5.39
CA ALA A 77 -19.03 -12.81 -5.19
C ALA A 77 -19.63 -11.62 -5.96
N PRO A 78 -20.79 -11.79 -6.62
CA PRO A 78 -21.29 -10.86 -7.62
C PRO A 78 -21.56 -9.50 -6.97
N VAL A 79 -20.56 -8.61 -7.02
CA VAL A 79 -20.80 -7.19 -6.84
C VAL A 79 -21.51 -6.76 -8.11
N ALA A 80 -22.83 -6.71 -8.00
CA ALA A 80 -23.76 -6.03 -8.87
C ALA A 80 -23.20 -5.69 -10.27
N LYS A 81 -23.39 -6.63 -11.21
CA LYS A 81 -24.02 -6.21 -12.46
C LYS A 81 -25.27 -5.40 -12.07
N HIS A 82 -25.58 -4.35 -12.82
CA HIS A 82 -26.58 -3.28 -12.60
C HIS A 82 -25.96 -2.08 -11.86
N SER A 83 -25.59 -1.00 -12.56
CA SER A 83 -26.47 -0.23 -13.44
C SER A 83 -26.11 -0.24 -14.94
N ALA A 84 -27.06 -0.76 -15.72
CA ALA A 84 -27.49 -0.26 -17.03
C ALA A 84 -26.45 0.14 -18.09
N GLY A 85 -26.27 -0.74 -19.08
CA GLY A 85 -26.52 -0.37 -20.48
C GLY A 85 -25.59 0.67 -21.15
N ILE A 86 -24.33 0.77 -20.75
CA ILE A 86 -23.30 1.50 -21.49
C ILE A 86 -22.10 0.57 -21.60
N PRO A 87 -21.55 0.30 -22.80
CA PRO A 87 -20.24 -0.32 -22.90
C PRO A 87 -19.26 0.68 -22.29
N ASP A 88 -18.77 0.38 -21.09
CA ASP A 88 -17.95 1.28 -20.30
C ASP A 88 -16.57 1.38 -20.96
N GLU A 89 -16.41 2.31 -21.90
CA GLU A 89 -15.14 2.68 -22.52
C GLU A 89 -14.16 3.28 -21.47
N ASP A 90 -14.63 3.51 -20.23
CA ASP A 90 -13.89 4.08 -19.09
C ASP A 90 -13.54 3.06 -17.98
N ALA A 91 -13.83 1.76 -18.14
CA ALA A 91 -13.49 0.74 -17.14
C ALA A 91 -11.97 0.44 -17.14
N LEU A 92 -11.23 1.19 -16.31
CA LEU A 92 -9.80 0.94 -16.09
C LEU A 92 -9.57 -0.48 -15.53
N PRO A 93 -8.48 -1.16 -15.92
CA PRO A 93 -8.09 -2.44 -15.34
C PRO A 93 -7.98 -2.36 -13.81
N GLU A 94 -8.50 -3.37 -13.11
CA GLU A 94 -8.46 -3.44 -11.65
C GLU A 94 -7.54 -4.58 -11.18
N ILE A 95 -6.64 -4.27 -10.24
CA ILE A 95 -5.85 -5.25 -9.50
C ILE A 95 -6.19 -5.17 -8.02
N THR A 96 -6.06 -6.28 -7.30
CA THR A 96 -6.38 -6.32 -5.87
C THR A 96 -5.16 -6.60 -5.02
N ALA A 97 -5.06 -5.90 -3.89
CA ALA A 97 -4.13 -6.22 -2.83
C ALA A 97 -4.92 -6.57 -1.56
N THR A 98 -4.42 -7.53 -0.80
CA THR A 98 -4.95 -7.89 0.52
C THR A 98 -3.87 -7.63 1.56
N GLU A 99 -4.25 -7.63 2.84
CA GLU A 99 -3.28 -7.76 3.95
C GLU A 99 -2.36 -6.56 4.20
N TRP A 100 -2.56 -5.42 3.54
CA TRP A 100 -1.75 -4.21 3.80
C TRP A 100 -2.46 -3.20 4.69
N ASP A 101 -1.68 -2.61 5.60
CA ASP A 101 -2.08 -1.44 6.36
C ASP A 101 -2.28 -0.27 5.39
N LYS A 102 -3.46 0.33 5.40
CA LYS A 102 -3.90 1.28 4.39
C LYS A 102 -3.02 2.53 4.35
N GLU A 103 -2.69 3.09 5.50
CA GLU A 103 -1.87 4.30 5.61
C GLU A 103 -0.44 4.04 5.15
N THR A 104 0.15 2.91 5.56
CA THR A 104 1.49 2.50 5.12
C THR A 104 1.52 2.22 3.62
N PHE A 105 0.47 1.58 3.10
CA PHE A 105 0.35 1.25 1.68
C PHE A 105 0.17 2.49 0.81
N LEU A 106 -0.66 3.44 1.24
CA LEU A 106 -0.82 4.74 0.59
C LEU A 106 0.53 5.47 0.52
N LEU A 107 1.28 5.54 1.63
CA LEU A 107 2.61 6.15 1.67
C LEU A 107 3.57 5.50 0.68
N LEU A 108 3.58 4.16 0.58
CA LEU A 108 4.39 3.46 -0.40
C LEU A 108 4.02 3.87 -1.83
N LEU A 109 2.73 3.87 -2.16
CA LEU A 109 2.26 4.23 -3.50
C LEU A 109 2.60 5.69 -3.85
N GLU A 110 2.49 6.62 -2.90
CA GLU A 110 2.93 8.01 -3.09
C GLU A 110 4.41 8.11 -3.44
N ILE A 111 5.26 7.32 -2.76
CA ILE A 111 6.69 7.22 -3.06
C ILE A 111 6.92 6.66 -4.47
N LEU A 112 6.22 5.58 -4.86
CA LEU A 112 6.36 4.98 -6.20
C LEU A 112 5.93 5.94 -7.32
N HIS A 113 4.95 6.79 -7.04
CA HIS A 113 4.49 7.85 -7.95
C HIS A 113 5.37 9.10 -7.95
N GLY A 114 6.41 9.17 -7.11
CA GLY A 114 7.23 10.38 -6.95
C GLY A 114 6.43 11.57 -6.43
N ARG A 115 5.27 11.32 -5.82
CA ARG A 115 4.36 12.33 -5.25
C ARG A 115 4.65 12.62 -3.79
N TYR A 116 5.73 12.06 -3.26
CA TYR A 116 6.21 12.44 -1.97
C TYR A 116 6.76 13.87 -2.05
N LYS A 117 5.96 14.84 -1.62
CA LYS A 117 6.43 16.22 -1.45
C LYS A 117 7.71 16.16 -0.64
N PRO A 118 8.78 16.87 -1.05
CA PRO A 118 10.01 16.89 -0.28
C PRO A 118 9.62 17.31 1.12
N LEU A 119 9.82 16.40 2.08
CA LEU A 119 9.86 16.69 3.50
C LEU A 119 8.97 17.89 3.85
N LYS A 120 7.64 17.70 3.96
CA LYS A 120 6.95 18.62 4.87
C LYS A 120 7.75 18.50 6.16
N ASP A 121 8.27 19.61 6.64
CA ASP A 121 8.90 19.68 7.93
C ASP A 121 7.75 19.93 8.91
N PRO A 122 7.42 18.99 9.82
CA PRO A 122 8.08 17.70 10.05
C PRO A 122 7.57 16.59 9.12
N LEU A 123 8.49 15.64 8.85
CA LEU A 123 8.21 14.38 8.14
C LEU A 123 6.92 13.77 8.73
N PRO A 124 6.06 13.09 7.95
CA PRO A 124 4.97 12.32 8.55
C PRO A 124 5.55 11.50 9.71
N ASP A 125 4.88 11.55 10.87
CA ASP A 125 5.29 10.82 12.07
C ASP A 125 5.26 9.32 11.76
N VAL A 126 6.36 8.82 11.19
CA VAL A 126 6.58 7.41 10.94
C VAL A 126 7.07 6.84 12.27
N ASP A 127 6.13 6.26 13.01
CA ASP A 127 6.48 5.49 14.20
C ASP A 127 7.17 4.17 13.81
N ALA A 128 7.75 3.50 14.82
CA ALA A 128 8.44 2.24 14.59
C ALA A 128 7.53 1.17 13.95
N CYS A 129 6.22 1.17 14.27
CA CYS A 129 5.25 0.23 13.73
C CYS A 129 5.05 0.42 12.23
N MET A 130 4.86 1.66 11.77
CA MET A 130 4.71 2.01 10.36
C MET A 130 5.97 1.68 9.57
N LEU A 131 7.17 1.89 10.14
CA LEU A 131 8.42 1.51 9.49
C LEU A 131 8.54 -0.01 9.31
N VAL A 132 8.18 -0.80 10.32
CA VAL A 132 8.18 -2.27 10.22
C VAL A 132 7.23 -2.73 9.10
N LYS A 133 6.01 -2.20 9.06
CA LYS A 133 5.04 -2.50 8.00
C LYS A 133 5.57 -2.12 6.62
N MET A 134 6.20 -0.94 6.50
CA MET A 134 6.82 -0.47 5.27
C MET A 134 7.92 -1.42 4.81
N CYS A 135 8.78 -1.90 5.70
CA CYS A 135 9.83 -2.87 5.38
C CYS A 135 9.25 -4.16 4.78
N VAL A 136 8.18 -4.70 5.37
CA VAL A 136 7.49 -5.89 4.85
C VAL A 136 6.95 -5.65 3.44
N MET A 137 6.30 -4.50 3.20
CA MET A 137 5.80 -4.16 1.86
C MET A 137 6.91 -3.96 0.85
N VAL A 138 8.01 -3.30 1.24
CA VAL A 138 9.15 -3.02 0.36
C VAL A 138 9.85 -4.30 -0.07
N ASP A 139 9.99 -5.25 0.86
CA ASP A 139 10.52 -6.58 0.58
C ASP A 139 9.58 -7.36 -0.36
N TYR A 140 8.28 -7.41 -0.03
CA TYR A 140 7.26 -8.10 -0.82
C TYR A 140 7.20 -7.58 -2.25
N TYR A 141 7.04 -6.26 -2.44
CA TYR A 141 6.98 -5.65 -3.77
C TYR A 141 8.37 -5.46 -4.41
N GLN A 142 9.46 -5.81 -3.71
CA GLN A 142 10.84 -5.68 -4.16
C GLN A 142 11.18 -4.27 -4.69
N CYS A 143 10.68 -3.23 -4.03
CA CYS A 143 10.82 -1.83 -4.47
C CYS A 143 11.86 -1.02 -3.66
N HIS A 144 12.84 -1.70 -3.06
CA HIS A 144 13.92 -1.12 -2.23
C HIS A 144 14.56 0.15 -2.80
N LYS A 145 14.80 0.20 -4.12
CA LYS A 145 15.44 1.35 -4.77
C LYS A 145 14.59 2.62 -4.70
N ALA A 146 13.26 2.48 -4.75
CA ALA A 146 12.34 3.61 -4.69
C ALA A 146 12.29 4.22 -3.27
N VAL A 147 12.44 3.37 -2.25
CA VAL A 147 12.32 3.77 -0.84
C VAL A 147 13.66 4.18 -0.22
N LYS A 148 14.80 3.77 -0.81
CA LYS A 148 16.14 4.02 -0.27
C LYS A 148 16.41 5.47 0.12
N GLY A 149 15.89 6.45 -0.63
CA GLY A 149 16.09 7.88 -0.35
C GLY A 149 15.43 8.38 0.95
N PHE A 150 14.54 7.61 1.56
CA PHE A 150 13.76 7.99 2.73
C PHE A 150 14.23 7.32 4.02
N VAL A 151 15.00 6.24 3.91
CA VAL A 151 15.39 5.38 5.03
C VAL A 151 16.15 6.16 6.11
N ASP A 152 17.14 6.96 5.72
CA ASP A 152 17.95 7.72 6.68
C ASP A 152 17.12 8.72 7.48
N ALA A 153 16.14 9.37 6.83
CA ALA A 153 15.24 10.32 7.48
C ALA A 153 14.31 9.62 8.48
N TRP A 154 13.71 8.48 8.10
CA TRP A 154 12.85 7.71 9.01
C TRP A 154 13.61 7.15 10.21
N ILE A 155 14.81 6.59 9.99
CA ILE A 155 15.65 6.09 11.08
C ILE A 155 15.98 7.21 12.06
N LYS A 156 16.36 8.39 11.55
CA LYS A 156 16.66 9.55 12.39
C LYS A 156 15.46 9.96 13.24
N CYS A 157 14.27 10.09 12.64
CA CYS A 157 13.05 10.42 13.36
C CYS A 157 12.76 9.43 14.50
N ILE A 158 12.94 8.12 14.25
CA ILE A 158 12.73 7.11 15.28
C ILE A 158 13.76 7.24 16.40
N ILE A 159 15.05 7.40 16.09
CA ILE A 159 16.10 7.56 17.10
C ILE A 159 15.82 8.77 18.00
N ASP A 160 15.42 9.89 17.40
CA ASP A 160 15.11 11.12 18.13
C ASP A 160 13.89 10.96 19.07
N THR A 161 13.00 9.99 18.80
CA THR A 161 11.85 9.66 19.67
C THR A 161 12.16 8.65 20.79
N VAL A 162 13.30 7.94 20.72
CA VAL A 162 13.67 6.98 21.78
C VAL A 162 14.28 7.73 22.97
N PRO A 163 13.76 7.56 24.20
CA PRO A 163 14.35 8.19 25.38
C PRO A 163 15.80 7.73 25.59
N LEU A 164 16.74 8.68 25.63
CA LEU A 164 18.17 8.39 25.85
C LEU A 164 18.50 8.00 27.30
N SER A 165 17.52 8.08 28.20
CA SER A 165 17.66 7.63 29.59
C SER A 165 16.36 6.98 30.06
N TYR A 166 16.48 5.75 30.54
CA TYR A 166 15.45 5.10 31.35
C TYR A 166 15.84 5.34 32.81
N GLY A 167 15.09 6.21 33.49
CA GLY A 167 15.23 6.48 34.93
C GLY A 167 14.44 5.50 35.78
#